data_AF-A0A8S2D052-F1
#
_entry.id   AF-A0A8S2D052-F1
#
_cell.length_a   1.000
_cell.length_b   1.000
_cell.length_c   1.000
_cell.angle_alpha   90.00
_cell.angle_beta   90.00
_cell.angle_gamma   90.00
#
_symmetry.space_group_name_H-M   'P 1'
#
loop_
_entity.id
_entity.type
_entity.pdbx_description
1 polymer ?
#
loop_
_entity_poly.entity_id
_entity_poly.type
_entity_poly.pdbx_seq_one_letter_code
_entity_poly.pdbx_strand_id
1 'polypeptide(L)'
;IMSNTDFQLRALLINIERELNDDDIGNLCFILECDVPRRILDNYKKTQSMSEIWETLIDYGKITPNNLTYLIKRFENIHRPDLAARLTQFCPSPFPLP
;
A
#
# COMPACT_ATOMS: atom_id res chain seq x y z
N ILE A 1 -5.27 -8.40 -20.38
CA ILE A 1 -6.29 -9.17 -19.63
C ILE A 1 -6.01 -8.88 -18.17
N MET A 2 -6.82 -8.04 -17.51
CA MET A 2 -6.65 -7.79 -16.06
C MET A 2 -6.94 -9.08 -15.31
N SER A 3 -6.00 -9.52 -14.48
CA SER A 3 -6.16 -10.71 -13.65
C SER A 3 -7.21 -10.42 -12.57
N ASN A 4 -8.09 -11.38 -12.27
CA ASN A 4 -9.07 -11.25 -11.18
C ASN A 4 -8.42 -10.83 -9.84
N THR A 5 -7.18 -11.25 -9.63
CA THR A 5 -6.37 -10.94 -8.44
C THR A 5 -5.95 -9.47 -8.36
N ASP A 6 -5.73 -8.79 -9.49
CA ASP A 6 -5.41 -7.35 -9.51
C ASP A 6 -6.60 -6.51 -9.04
N PHE A 7 -7.81 -6.89 -9.46
CA PHE A 7 -9.04 -6.25 -9.01
C PHE A 7 -9.24 -6.42 -7.51
N GLN A 8 -9.00 -7.63 -6.99
CA GLN A 8 -9.08 -7.91 -5.55
C GLN A 8 -8.03 -7.13 -4.74
N LEU A 9 -6.81 -7.01 -5.25
CA LEU A 9 -5.76 -6.19 -4.63
C LEU A 9 -6.18 -4.73 -4.54
N ARG A 10 -6.66 -4.13 -5.64
CA ARG A 10 -7.11 -2.73 -5.65
C ARG A 10 -8.28 -2.50 -4.68
N ALA A 11 -9.24 -3.42 -4.64
CA ALA A 11 -10.35 -3.36 -3.68
C ALA A 11 -9.86 -3.42 -2.23
N LEU A 12 -8.86 -4.26 -1.94
CA LEU A 12 -8.24 -4.34 -0.62
C LEU A 12 -7.55 -3.02 -0.25
N LEU A 13 -6.77 -2.43 -1.18
CA LEU A 13 -6.05 -1.17 -0.94
C LEU A 13 -7.02 -0.02 -0.65
N ILE A 14 -8.14 0.07 -1.39
CA ILE A 14 -9.19 1.07 -1.14
C ILE A 14 -9.83 0.88 0.25
N ASN A 15 -10.06 -0.37 0.68
CA ASN A 15 -10.61 -0.63 2.01
C ASN A 15 -9.61 -0.24 3.12
N ILE A 16 -8.33 -0.54 2.93
CA ILE A 16 -7.27 -0.15 3.86
C ILE A 16 -7.13 1.38 3.94
N GLU A 17 -7.19 2.07 2.81
CA GLU A 17 -7.13 3.54 2.74
C GLU A 17 -8.19 4.21 3.62
N ARG A 18 -9.40 3.64 3.69
CA ARG A 18 -10.50 4.16 4.54
C ARG A 18 -10.26 3.98 6.03
N GLU A 19 -9.32 3.11 6.41
CA GLU A 19 -8.97 2.81 7.80
C GLU A 19 -7.71 3.56 8.26
N LEU A 20 -7.05 4.28 7.36
CA LEU A 20 -5.92 5.15 7.68
C LEU A 20 -6.45 6.53 8.06
N ASN A 21 -5.92 7.08 9.16
CA ASN A 21 -6.16 8.48 9.52
C ASN A 21 -5.11 9.39 8.86
N ASP A 22 -5.28 10.71 8.97
CA ASP A 22 -4.39 11.68 8.34
C ASP A 22 -2.93 11.56 8.81
N ASP A 23 -2.71 11.18 10.08
CA ASP A 23 -1.37 10.97 10.64
C ASP A 23 -0.70 9.73 10.04
N ASP A 24 -1.44 8.61 9.94
CA ASP A 24 -0.97 7.38 9.31
C ASP A 24 -0.61 7.63 7.85
N ILE A 25 -1.43 8.39 7.13
CA ILE A 25 -1.19 8.71 5.72
C ILE A 25 0.00 9.65 5.59
N GLY A 26 0.15 10.63 6.49
CA GLY A 26 1.34 11.48 6.55
C GLY A 26 2.62 10.68 6.74
N ASN A 27 2.62 9.77 7.72
CA ASN A 27 3.75 8.88 8.00
C ASN A 27 4.04 7.94 6.81
N LEU A 28 3.00 7.40 6.19
CA LEU A 28 3.14 6.52 5.04
C LEU A 28 3.69 7.28 3.82
N CYS A 29 3.17 8.47 3.53
CA CYS A 29 3.69 9.34 2.47
C CYS A 29 5.17 9.68 2.69
N PHE A 30 5.56 9.96 3.94
CA PHE A 30 6.94 10.23 4.30
C PHE A 30 7.84 9.04 3.99
N ILE A 31 7.44 7.83 4.40
CA ILE A 31 8.23 6.61 4.13
C ILE A 31 8.27 6.26 2.64
N LEU A 32 7.20 6.56 1.90
CA LEU A 32 7.10 6.28 0.47
C LEU A 32 7.84 7.29 -0.41
N GLU A 33 8.37 8.39 0.12
CA GLU A 33 9.03 9.44 -0.70
C GLU A 33 10.27 8.97 -1.46
N CYS A 34 10.91 7.88 -1.02
CA CYS A 34 12.04 7.28 -1.72
C CYS A 34 11.61 6.41 -2.92
N ASP A 35 10.36 5.94 -2.94
CA ASP A 35 9.86 4.95 -3.90
C ASP A 35 8.75 5.51 -4.80
N VAL A 36 8.07 6.58 -4.38
CA VAL A 36 6.97 7.24 -5.09
C VAL A 36 7.36 8.68 -5.40
N PRO A 37 7.22 9.15 -6.66
CA PRO A 37 7.55 10.51 -7.03
C PRO A 37 6.81 11.55 -6.17
N ARG A 38 7.53 12.57 -5.69
CA ARG A 38 6.96 13.63 -4.84
C ARG A 38 5.72 14.28 -5.45
N ARG A 39 5.65 14.41 -6.79
CA ARG A 39 4.46 14.92 -7.49
C ARG A 39 3.19 14.13 -7.16
N ILE A 40 3.29 12.81 -7.03
CA ILE A 40 2.16 11.91 -6.75
C ILE A 40 1.78 12.00 -5.27
N LEU A 41 2.77 12.07 -4.37
CA LEU A 41 2.54 12.28 -2.94
C LEU A 41 1.89 13.64 -2.65
N ASP A 42 2.30 14.70 -3.35
CA ASP A 42 1.66 16.01 -3.23
C ASP A 42 0.25 16.03 -3.82
N ASN A 43 -0.05 15.13 -4.77
CA ASN A 43 -1.39 15.01 -5.32
C ASN A 43 -2.37 14.47 -4.28
N TYR A 44 -1.94 13.57 -3.39
CA TYR A 44 -2.76 13.12 -2.25
C TYR A 44 -3.29 14.31 -1.44
N LYS A 45 -2.46 15.32 -1.14
CA LYS A 45 -2.89 16.50 -0.38
C LYS A 45 -4.03 17.27 -1.06
N LYS A 46 -4.15 17.16 -2.39
CA LYS A 46 -5.17 17.82 -3.20
C LYS A 46 -6.41 16.95 -3.38
N THR A 47 -6.23 15.66 -3.64
CA THR A 47 -7.30 14.74 -4.02
C THR A 47 -7.85 13.95 -2.84
N GLN A 48 -7.13 13.92 -1.71
CA GLN A 48 -7.39 13.05 -0.56
C GLN A 48 -7.56 11.58 -0.98
N SER A 49 -6.81 11.15 -1.99
CA SER A 49 -6.84 9.77 -2.48
C SER A 49 -5.46 9.20 -2.72
N MET A 50 -5.23 7.99 -2.21
CA MET A 50 -4.00 7.22 -2.38
C MET A 50 -3.99 6.37 -3.65
N SER A 51 -5.05 6.42 -4.47
CA SER A 51 -5.17 5.61 -5.69
C SER A 51 -3.95 5.70 -6.60
N GLU A 52 -3.44 6.91 -6.87
CA GLU A 52 -2.25 7.09 -7.71
C GLU A 52 -0.97 6.56 -7.06
N ILE A 53 -0.87 6.61 -5.73
CA ILE A 53 0.25 6.03 -4.97
C ILE A 53 0.23 4.51 -5.14
N TRP A 54 -0.94 3.89 -4.99
CA TRP A 54 -1.13 2.45 -5.18
C TRP A 54 -0.79 2.00 -6.60
N GLU A 55 -1.32 2.68 -7.62
CA GLU A 55 -0.99 2.37 -9.01
C GLU A 55 0.51 2.52 -9.29
N THR A 56 1.16 3.56 -8.74
CA THR A 56 2.62 3.73 -8.91
C THR A 56 3.40 2.58 -8.30
N LEU A 57 3.03 2.12 -7.10
CA LEU A 57 3.70 0.99 -6.45
C LEU A 57 3.47 -0.32 -7.21
N ILE A 58 2.31 -0.50 -7.84
CA ILE A 58 2.01 -1.64 -8.72
C ILE A 58 2.85 -1.57 -9.99
N ASP A 59 2.86 -0.41 -10.66
CA ASP A 59 3.58 -0.18 -11.91
C ASP A 59 5.10 -0.34 -11.74
N TYR A 60 5.64 0.04 -10.58
CA TYR A 60 7.05 -0.15 -10.23
C TYR A 60 7.35 -1.57 -9.72
N GLY A 61 6.35 -2.45 -9.66
CA GLY A 61 6.49 -3.83 -9.18
C GLY A 61 6.86 -3.95 -7.70
N LYS A 62 6.66 -2.87 -6.91
CA LYS A 62 6.91 -2.87 -5.46
C LYS A 62 5.85 -3.69 -4.74
N ILE A 63 4.61 -3.63 -5.23
CA ILE A 63 3.51 -4.47 -4.77
C ILE A 63 2.91 -5.21 -5.97
N THR A 64 2.54 -6.46 -5.76
CA THR A 64 1.82 -7.27 -6.74
C THR A 64 0.82 -8.14 -6.00
N PRO A 65 -0.19 -8.72 -6.67
CA PRO A 65 -1.15 -9.60 -6.01
C PRO A 65 -0.51 -10.81 -5.33
N ASN A 66 0.71 -11.19 -5.75
CA ASN A 66 1.47 -12.32 -5.21
C ASN A 66 2.60 -11.89 -4.26
N ASN A 67 2.83 -10.60 -4.09
CA ASN A 67 3.87 -10.07 -3.21
C ASN A 67 3.48 -8.71 -2.65
N LEU A 68 3.05 -8.72 -1.39
CA LEU A 68 2.71 -7.51 -0.62
C LEU A 68 3.73 -7.21 0.48
N THR A 69 4.85 -7.95 0.52
CA THR A 69 5.89 -7.83 1.56
C THR A 69 6.39 -6.41 1.74
N TYR A 70 6.53 -5.67 0.62
CA TYR A 70 6.94 -4.27 0.65
C TYR A 70 5.96 -3.42 1.48
N LEU A 71 4.66 -3.54 1.19
CA LEU A 71 3.62 -2.76 1.84
C LEU A 71 3.39 -3.19 3.29
N ILE A 72 3.45 -4.50 3.57
CA ILE A 72 3.41 -5.07 4.93
C ILE A 72 4.46 -4.39 5.82
N LYS A 73 5.72 -4.34 5.37
CA LYS A 73 6.81 -3.68 6.09
C LYS A 73 6.58 -2.18 6.28
N ARG A 74 5.95 -1.50 5.32
CA ARG A 74 5.63 -0.07 5.46
C ARG A 74 4.54 0.15 6.51
N PHE A 75 3.54 -0.72 6.57
CA PHE A 75 2.50 -0.65 7.59
C PHE A 75 3.03 -0.96 8.99
N GLU A 76 3.95 -1.91 9.13
CA GLU A 76 4.66 -2.14 10.39
C GLU A 76 5.45 -0.90 10.84
N ASN A 77 6.13 -0.22 9.92
CA ASN A 77 6.92 0.98 10.21
C ASN A 77 6.09 2.19 10.65
N ILE A 78 4.82 2.30 10.21
CA ILE A 78 3.91 3.36 10.67
C ILE A 78 3.06 2.94 11.88
N HIS A 79 3.46 1.86 12.58
CA HIS A 79 2.73 1.31 13.74
C HIS A 79 1.28 0.88 13.43
N ARG A 80 1.03 0.38 12.21
CA ARG A 80 -0.24 -0.25 11.79
C ARG A 80 -0.08 -1.76 11.52
N PRO A 81 0.32 -2.57 12.53
CA PRO A 81 0.48 -4.02 12.36
C PRO A 81 -0.86 -4.73 12.06
N ASP A 82 -1.99 -4.11 12.41
CA ASP A 82 -3.34 -4.57 12.07
C ASP A 82 -3.55 -4.64 10.55
N LEU A 83 -3.11 -3.61 9.83
CA LEU A 83 -3.19 -3.56 8.36
C LEU A 83 -2.20 -4.53 7.71
N ALA A 84 -1.00 -4.65 8.28
CA ALA A 84 0.01 -5.61 7.85
C ALA A 84 -0.50 -7.07 7.94
N ALA A 85 -1.18 -7.41 9.05
CA ALA A 85 -1.78 -8.73 9.24
C ALA A 85 -2.86 -9.04 8.19
N ARG A 86 -3.70 -8.05 7.84
CA ARG A 86 -4.72 -8.19 6.79
C ARG A 86 -4.13 -8.44 5.41
N LEU A 87 -3.08 -7.71 5.04
CA LEU A 87 -2.37 -7.95 3.78
C LEU A 87 -1.75 -9.35 3.74
N THR A 88 -1.24 -9.83 4.87
CA THR A 88 -0.69 -11.18 5.00
C THR A 88 -1.76 -12.26 4.85
N GLN A 89 -2.99 -12.02 5.32
CA GLN A 89 -4.12 -12.94 5.08
C GLN A 89 -4.54 -12.99 3.61
N PHE A 90 -4.49 -11.84 2.92
CA PHE A 90 -4.83 -11.76 1.49
C PHE A 90 -3.78 -12.42 0.61
N CYS A 91 -2.50 -12.18 0.91
CA CYS A 91 -1.37 -12.75 0.22
C CYS A 91 -0.39 -13.29 1.27
N PRO A 92 -0.52 -14.56 1.69
CA PRO A 92 0.46 -15.16 2.58
C PRO A 92 1.80 -15.16 1.86
N SER A 93 2.70 -14.27 2.30
CA SER A 93 4.03 -14.16 1.73
C SER A 93 4.67 -15.56 1.70
N PRO A 94 5.33 -15.97 0.60
CA PRO A 94 6.06 -17.23 0.56
C PRO A 94 7.24 -17.24 1.54
N PHE A 95 7.61 -16.08 2.09
CA PHE A 95 8.60 -15.93 3.14
C PHE A 95 7.93 -15.39 4.40
N PRO A 96 7.73 -16.22 5.44
CA PRO A 96 7.39 -15.69 6.76
C PRO A 96 8.51 -14.74 7.17
N LEU A 97 8.15 -13.53 7.59
CA LEU A 97 9.11 -12.62 8.20
C LEU A 97 9.70 -13.33 9.43
N PRO A 98 11.04 -13.27 9.62
CA PRO A 98 11.73 -13.97 10.72
C PRO A 98 11.32 -13.48 12.10
#